data_AF-A0A7Y2L2Y9-F1
#
_entry.id   AF-A0A7Y2L2Y9-F1
#
_cell.length_a   1.000
_cell.length_b   1.000
_cell.length_c   1.000
_cell.angle_alpha   90.00
_cell.angle_beta   90.00
_cell.angle_gamma   90.00
#
_symmetry.space_group_name_H-M   'P 1'
#
loop_
_entity.id
_entity.type
_entity.pdbx_description
1 polymer ?
#
loop_
_entity_poly.entity_id
_entity_poly.type
_entity_poly.pdbx_seq_one_letter_code
_entity_poly.pdbx_strand_id
1 'polypeptide(L)'
;VADIATLLIAPADGSVIQAIAAAPGIAIGPAHIQVLQIIDYPLRGESAAIERERLKKALAEVRQDIEGLIQRSQSKAIREIFITHQEMLDDPELTDEVDTRLKQGESAEAAWMSVIEAAARQQESLQDALLAERAADLRDIGRRVLAQLCGVQTPAEPDQPYVLVMDEVGPSDVARLDPARVAGILTARGGATAHSAIVARALGIPALVGAGEAVLLLAPGTQLLIDGQRGRLHVAPDADALQRATSERDSREQRLLAASEQRHEPAVTVDGHGVEVFANIGESKGVANAVEQGAEGIGLLRTELIFMAHSQAPDEATQEAEYRRVLDGLDG
;
A
#
# COMPACT_ATOMS: atom_id res chain seq x y z
N VAL A 1 26.40 28.13 11.62
CA VAL A 1 26.09 28.41 10.20
C VAL A 1 24.62 28.13 10.07
N ALA A 2 23.81 29.16 9.88
CA ALA A 2 22.36 29.01 9.81
C ALA A 2 22.00 28.14 8.61
N ASP A 3 21.28 27.05 8.88
CA ASP A 3 20.71 26.18 7.87
C ASP A 3 19.76 27.04 7.04
N ILE A 4 20.14 27.32 5.78
CA ILE A 4 19.23 27.95 4.85
C ILE A 4 18.21 26.86 4.54
N ALA A 5 17.08 26.88 5.25
CA ALA A 5 15.93 26.08 4.91
C ALA A 5 15.68 26.30 3.42
N THR A 6 16.01 25.28 2.62
CA THR A 6 15.85 25.34 1.17
C THR A 6 14.36 25.50 0.96
N LEU A 7 13.95 26.65 0.42
CA LEU A 7 12.54 26.92 0.14
C LEU A 7 12.05 25.78 -0.76
N LEU A 8 11.14 24.98 -0.23
CA LEU A 8 10.52 23.89 -0.96
C LEU A 8 9.60 24.54 -2.00
N ILE A 9 9.90 24.32 -3.29
CA ILE A 9 9.16 24.89 -4.41
C ILE A 9 8.57 23.74 -5.22
N ALA A 10 7.33 23.90 -5.68
CA ALA A 10 6.70 22.93 -6.57
C ALA A 10 7.55 22.70 -7.83
N PRO A 11 7.65 21.45 -8.31
CA PRO A 11 8.32 21.16 -9.58
C PRO A 11 7.77 22.01 -10.71
N ALA A 12 8.66 22.56 -11.54
CA ALA A 12 8.26 23.35 -12.70
C ALA A 12 7.65 22.47 -13.80
N ASP A 13 6.76 23.05 -14.59
CA ASP A 13 6.21 22.40 -15.78
C ASP A 13 7.33 21.97 -16.74
N GLY A 14 7.19 20.78 -17.33
CA GLY A 14 8.19 20.15 -18.17
C GLY A 14 9.34 19.48 -17.42
N SER A 15 9.40 19.57 -16.09
CA SER A 15 10.46 18.92 -15.31
C SER A 15 10.32 17.40 -15.30
N VAL A 16 11.48 16.74 -15.18
CA VAL A 16 11.58 15.29 -14.99
C VAL A 16 12.24 15.00 -13.65
N ILE A 17 11.56 14.27 -12.79
CA ILE A 17 12.03 13.90 -11.46
C ILE A 17 12.37 12.42 -11.46
N GLN A 18 13.57 12.10 -10.99
CA GLN A 18 13.96 10.72 -10.72
C GLN A 18 13.43 10.32 -9.35
N ALA A 19 12.66 9.24 -9.31
CA ALA A 19 12.08 8.64 -8.11
C ALA A 19 12.38 7.14 -8.09
N ILE A 20 11.96 6.47 -7.03
CA ILE A 20 12.12 5.02 -6.89
C ILE A 20 10.95 4.33 -7.60
N ALA A 21 11.29 3.44 -8.55
CA ALA A 21 10.31 2.59 -9.20
C ALA A 21 9.70 1.61 -8.19
N ALA A 22 8.39 1.74 -7.95
CA ALA A 22 7.66 0.87 -7.02
C ALA A 22 6.83 -0.18 -7.76
N ALA A 23 6.08 0.23 -8.78
CA ALA A 23 5.31 -0.69 -9.62
C ALA A 23 5.48 -0.33 -11.11
N PRO A 24 5.78 -1.31 -11.98
CA PRO A 24 6.06 -1.07 -13.38
C PRO A 24 4.79 -0.64 -14.13
N GLY A 25 4.93 0.16 -15.18
CA GLY A 25 3.77 0.70 -15.89
C GLY A 25 3.99 2.09 -16.43
N ILE A 26 3.07 2.54 -17.28
CA ILE A 26 2.97 3.95 -17.69
C ILE A 26 1.60 4.44 -17.27
N ALA A 27 1.56 5.46 -16.42
CA ALA A 27 0.32 6.12 -16.01
C ALA A 27 0.32 7.58 -16.44
N ILE A 28 -0.84 8.05 -16.91
CA ILE A 28 -1.04 9.42 -17.35
C ILE A 28 -2.34 9.89 -16.72
N GLY A 29 -2.31 11.02 -16.00
CA GLY A 29 -3.52 11.58 -15.42
C GLY A 29 -3.28 12.90 -14.68
N PRO A 30 -4.35 13.65 -14.38
CA PRO A 30 -4.29 14.82 -13.51
C PRO A 30 -3.87 14.43 -12.10
N ALA A 31 -3.04 15.26 -11.46
CA ALA A 31 -2.62 15.11 -10.08
C ALA A 31 -3.81 15.32 -9.13
N HIS A 32 -4.09 14.31 -8.30
CA HIS A 32 -4.98 14.41 -7.15
C HIS A 32 -4.13 14.38 -5.89
N ILE A 33 -3.85 15.56 -5.34
CA ILE A 33 -3.00 15.71 -4.16
C ILE A 33 -3.85 15.46 -2.91
N GLN A 34 -3.48 14.44 -2.14
CA GLN A 34 -4.00 14.16 -0.81
C GLN A 34 -2.88 14.38 0.20
N VAL A 35 -2.95 15.53 0.88
CA VAL A 35 -2.14 15.81 2.06
C VAL A 35 -2.93 15.48 3.32
N LEU A 36 -2.22 15.01 4.35
CA LEU A 36 -2.82 14.77 5.66
C LEU A 36 -3.43 16.07 6.17
N GLN A 37 -4.72 16.03 6.48
CA GLN A 37 -5.41 17.16 7.08
C GLN A 37 -5.02 17.28 8.55
N ILE A 38 -4.68 18.50 8.98
CA ILE A 38 -4.56 18.82 10.39
C ILE A 38 -5.97 18.93 10.94
N ILE A 39 -6.32 18.02 11.84
CA ILE A 39 -7.63 18.00 12.51
C ILE A 39 -7.48 18.70 13.84
N ASP A 40 -8.14 19.85 14.01
CA ASP A 40 -8.22 20.54 15.29
C ASP A 40 -9.25 19.86 16.20
N TYR A 41 -8.88 19.63 17.46
CA TYR A 41 -9.75 19.01 18.46
C TYR A 41 -9.51 19.64 19.84
N PRO A 42 -10.53 19.63 20.74
CA PRO A 42 -10.38 20.15 22.09
C PRO A 42 -9.41 19.29 22.89
N LEU A 43 -8.58 19.90 23.76
CA LEU A 43 -7.66 19.15 24.63
C LEU A 43 -8.34 18.61 25.91
N ARG A 44 -9.47 19.19 26.30
CA ARG A 44 -10.23 18.85 27.50
C ARG A 44 -11.62 18.35 27.10
N GLY A 45 -12.03 17.24 27.70
CA GLY A 45 -13.34 16.65 27.50
C GLY A 45 -14.38 17.13 28.50
N GLU A 46 -15.64 16.76 28.28
CA GLU A 46 -16.75 17.11 29.19
C GLU A 46 -16.69 16.29 30.49
N SER A 47 -16.62 14.96 30.35
CA SER A 47 -16.42 14.04 31.46
C SER A 47 -15.84 12.72 30.96
N ALA A 48 -15.06 12.04 31.81
CA ALA A 48 -14.43 10.77 31.44
C ALA A 48 -15.44 9.71 30.94
N ALA A 49 -16.67 9.71 31.46
CA ALA A 49 -17.71 8.77 31.02
C ALA A 49 -18.23 9.06 29.62
N ILE A 50 -18.48 10.35 29.31
CA ILE A 50 -18.94 10.79 27.98
C ILE A 50 -17.85 10.53 26.94
N GLU A 51 -16.62 10.95 27.22
CA GLU A 51 -15.49 10.79 26.30
C GLU A 51 -15.17 9.31 26.04
N ARG A 52 -15.26 8.45 27.06
CA ARG A 52 -15.10 7.00 26.88
C ARG A 52 -16.14 6.43 25.92
N GLU A 53 -17.40 6.82 26.06
CA GLU A 53 -18.46 6.32 25.17
C GLU A 53 -18.28 6.82 23.73
N ARG A 54 -17.88 8.10 23.56
CA ARG A 54 -17.52 8.66 22.24
C ARG A 54 -16.40 7.86 21.57
N LEU A 55 -15.31 7.61 22.30
CA LEU A 55 -14.18 6.83 21.82
C LEU A 55 -14.58 5.39 21.47
N LYS A 56 -15.32 4.72 22.37
CA LYS A 56 -15.79 3.36 22.15
C LYS A 56 -16.62 3.24 20.87
N LYS A 57 -17.50 4.21 20.61
CA LYS A 57 -18.30 4.26 19.38
C LYS A 57 -17.42 4.43 18.15
N ALA A 58 -16.48 5.38 18.17
CA ALA A 58 -15.56 5.61 17.06
C ALA A 58 -14.68 4.38 16.76
N LEU A 59 -14.15 3.71 17.80
CA LEU A 59 -13.39 2.47 17.65
C LEU A 59 -14.24 1.35 17.05
N ALA A 60 -15.50 1.22 17.47
CA ALA A 60 -16.40 0.20 16.92
C ALA A 60 -16.70 0.43 15.42
N GLU A 61 -16.93 1.68 15.01
CA GLU A 61 -17.15 2.07 13.61
C GLU A 61 -15.90 1.80 12.77
N VAL A 62 -14.72 2.20 13.25
CA VAL A 62 -13.45 1.92 12.56
C VAL A 62 -13.17 0.43 12.44
N ARG A 63 -13.44 -0.36 13.50
CA ARG A 63 -13.28 -1.82 13.48
C ARG A 63 -14.18 -2.45 12.41
N GLN A 64 -15.44 -2.03 12.35
CA GLN A 64 -16.39 -2.53 11.35
C GLN A 64 -15.93 -2.21 9.92
N ASP A 65 -15.39 -1.02 9.69
CA ASP A 65 -14.87 -0.65 8.37
C ASP A 65 -13.65 -1.49 7.99
N ILE A 66 -12.71 -1.72 8.93
CA ILE A 66 -11.54 -2.57 8.72
C ILE A 66 -11.97 -4.01 8.41
N GLU A 67 -12.93 -4.56 9.15
CA GLU A 67 -13.47 -5.90 8.88
C GLU A 67 -14.08 -6.00 7.48
N GLY A 68 -14.84 -4.98 7.06
CA GLY A 68 -15.38 -4.91 5.70
C GLY A 68 -14.30 -4.89 4.63
N LEU A 69 -13.15 -4.25 4.88
CA LEU A 69 -12.01 -4.21 3.97
C LEU A 69 -11.29 -5.55 3.89
N ILE A 70 -11.09 -6.23 5.03
CA ILE A 70 -10.53 -7.58 5.09
C ILE A 70 -11.35 -8.55 4.23
N GLN A 71 -12.68 -8.49 4.35
CA GLN A 71 -13.60 -9.36 3.63
C GLN A 71 -13.64 -9.09 2.13
N ARG A 72 -13.59 -7.81 1.69
CA ARG A 72 -13.64 -7.44 0.27
C ARG A 72 -12.30 -7.58 -0.45
N SER A 73 -11.18 -7.48 0.27
CA SER A 73 -9.85 -7.54 -0.34
C SER A 73 -9.58 -8.90 -0.97
N GLN A 74 -9.24 -8.91 -2.26
CA GLN A 74 -8.79 -10.11 -2.98
C GLN A 74 -7.28 -10.36 -2.81
N SER A 75 -6.53 -9.32 -2.41
CA SER A 75 -5.08 -9.43 -2.19
C SER A 75 -4.79 -9.89 -0.77
N LYS A 76 -4.09 -11.02 -0.65
CA LYS A 76 -3.62 -11.57 0.64
C LYS A 76 -2.73 -10.56 1.38
N ALA A 77 -1.79 -9.93 0.67
CA ALA A 77 -0.91 -8.92 1.25
C ALA A 77 -1.69 -7.74 1.85
N ILE A 78 -2.69 -7.23 1.12
CA ILE A 78 -3.55 -6.13 1.61
C ILE A 78 -4.35 -6.59 2.83
N ARG A 79 -4.83 -7.84 2.83
CA ARG A 79 -5.60 -8.40 3.94
C ARG A 79 -4.78 -8.54 5.22
N GLU A 80 -3.55 -9.03 5.13
CA GLU A 80 -2.65 -9.21 6.27
C GLU A 80 -2.32 -7.90 6.98
N ILE A 81 -2.17 -6.82 6.21
CA ILE A 81 -1.97 -5.47 6.75
C ILE A 81 -3.18 -5.05 7.60
N PHE A 82 -4.41 -5.24 7.11
CA PHE A 82 -5.61 -4.87 7.86
C PHE A 82 -5.88 -5.76 9.08
N ILE A 83 -5.50 -7.04 9.03
CA ILE A 83 -5.55 -7.92 10.21
C ILE A 83 -4.61 -7.38 11.29
N THR A 84 -3.39 -6.98 10.92
CA THR A 84 -2.43 -6.37 11.85
C THR A 84 -2.99 -5.08 12.45
N HIS A 85 -3.66 -4.24 11.65
CA HIS A 85 -4.33 -3.04 12.17
C HIS A 85 -5.45 -3.35 13.17
N GLN A 86 -6.21 -4.42 12.93
CA GLN A 86 -7.24 -4.85 13.85
C GLN A 86 -6.64 -5.34 15.17
N GLU A 87 -5.55 -6.12 15.11
CA GLU A 87 -4.81 -6.57 16.31
C GLU A 87 -4.25 -5.39 17.11
N MET A 88 -3.72 -4.37 16.44
CA MET A 88 -3.26 -3.14 17.10
C MET A 88 -4.41 -2.38 17.78
N LEU A 89 -5.59 -2.30 17.15
CA LEU A 89 -6.78 -1.66 17.76
C LEU A 89 -7.32 -2.43 18.96
N ASP A 90 -7.12 -3.74 18.99
CA ASP A 90 -7.59 -4.62 20.05
C ASP A 90 -6.59 -4.77 21.20
N ASP A 91 -5.47 -4.03 21.15
CA ASP A 91 -4.46 -4.00 22.22
C ASP A 91 -5.06 -3.41 23.53
N PRO A 92 -5.15 -4.21 24.61
CA PRO A 92 -5.66 -3.76 25.88
C PRO A 92 -4.80 -2.64 26.51
N GLU A 93 -3.49 -2.62 26.25
CA GLU A 93 -2.57 -1.63 26.83
C GLU A 93 -2.90 -0.22 26.32
N LEU A 94 -3.16 -0.07 25.02
CA LEU A 94 -3.62 1.20 24.44
C LEU A 94 -4.94 1.66 25.08
N THR A 95 -5.88 0.74 25.28
CA THR A 95 -7.19 1.06 25.87
C THR A 95 -7.05 1.53 27.32
N ASP A 96 -6.22 0.85 28.12
CA ASP A 96 -5.99 1.18 29.53
C ASP A 96 -5.27 2.52 29.72
N GLU A 97 -4.28 2.82 28.86
CA GLU A 97 -3.58 4.12 28.87
C GLU A 97 -4.52 5.28 28.50
N VAL A 98 -5.34 5.10 27.47
CA VAL A 98 -6.33 6.11 27.07
C VAL A 98 -7.32 6.34 28.20
N ASP A 99 -7.81 5.28 28.84
CA ASP A 99 -8.73 5.39 29.97
C ASP A 99 -8.14 6.15 31.16
N THR A 100 -6.83 6.04 31.36
CA THR A 100 -6.11 6.79 32.39
C THR A 100 -6.07 8.29 32.06
N ARG A 101 -5.84 8.66 30.80
CA ARG A 101 -5.86 10.06 30.34
C ARG A 101 -7.26 10.68 30.36
N LEU A 102 -8.28 9.91 30.00
CA LEU A 102 -9.68 10.35 30.11
C LEU A 102 -10.05 10.69 31.56
N LYS A 103 -9.60 9.89 32.54
CA LYS A 103 -9.79 10.17 33.98
C LYS A 103 -9.07 11.44 34.44
N GLN A 104 -8.01 11.87 33.74
CA GLN A 104 -7.31 13.13 33.98
C GLN A 104 -7.99 14.34 33.34
N GLY A 105 -9.12 14.12 32.63
CA GLY A 105 -9.95 15.14 32.01
C GLY A 105 -9.52 15.55 30.61
N GLU A 106 -8.71 14.74 29.92
CA GLU A 106 -8.45 14.90 28.48
C GLU A 106 -9.71 14.53 27.67
N SER A 107 -9.86 15.10 26.47
CA SER A 107 -10.89 14.68 25.51
C SER A 107 -10.55 13.29 24.92
N ALA A 108 -11.54 12.64 24.29
CA ALA A 108 -11.30 11.40 23.54
C ALA A 108 -10.18 11.54 22.50
N GLU A 109 -10.20 12.62 21.74
CA GLU A 109 -9.25 12.93 20.67
C GLU A 109 -7.82 13.10 21.21
N ALA A 110 -7.67 13.91 22.26
CA ALA A 110 -6.36 14.22 22.85
C ALA A 110 -5.75 13.00 23.55
N ALA A 111 -6.58 12.27 24.31
CA ALA A 111 -6.14 11.06 25.00
C ALA A 111 -5.67 9.99 24.01
N TRP A 112 -6.49 9.72 22.98
CA TRP A 112 -6.18 8.76 21.92
C TRP A 112 -4.91 9.10 21.16
N MET A 113 -4.82 10.33 20.61
CA MET A 113 -3.66 10.73 19.81
C MET A 113 -2.37 10.75 20.63
N SER A 114 -2.43 11.11 21.91
CA SER A 114 -1.25 11.11 22.78
C SER A 114 -0.73 9.70 23.04
N VAL A 115 -1.63 8.72 23.22
CA VAL A 115 -1.25 7.31 23.42
C VAL A 115 -0.69 6.71 22.14
N ILE A 116 -1.34 6.94 21.00
CA ILE A 116 -0.83 6.48 19.70
C ILE A 116 0.55 7.05 19.39
N GLU A 117 0.76 8.35 19.59
CA GLU A 117 2.05 8.97 19.32
C GLU A 117 3.14 8.49 20.28
N ALA A 118 2.80 8.20 21.54
CA ALA A 118 3.74 7.59 22.49
C ALA A 118 4.13 6.17 22.08
N ALA A 119 3.15 5.33 21.73
CA ALA A 119 3.38 3.97 21.26
C ALA A 119 4.20 3.94 19.96
N ALA A 120 3.88 4.81 19.00
CA ALA A 120 4.63 4.93 17.75
C ALA A 120 6.10 5.33 18.00
N ARG A 121 6.34 6.32 18.86
CA ARG A 121 7.72 6.73 19.24
C ARG A 121 8.50 5.62 19.93
N GLN A 122 7.83 4.83 20.77
CA GLN A 122 8.47 3.68 21.42
C GLN A 122 8.93 2.66 20.38
N GLN A 123 8.10 2.36 19.37
CA GLN A 123 8.48 1.46 18.28
C GLN A 123 9.68 2.00 17.48
N GLU A 124 9.68 3.29 17.15
CA GLU A 124 10.80 3.94 16.43
C GLU A 124 12.11 3.95 17.21
N SER A 125 12.04 4.06 18.54
CA SER A 125 13.21 4.12 19.41
C SER A 125 14.06 2.84 19.38
N LEU A 126 13.49 1.73 18.91
CA LEU A 126 14.13 0.42 18.82
C LEU A 126 14.99 0.26 17.54
N GLN A 127 15.03 1.26 16.66
CA GLN A 127 15.90 1.37 15.46
C GLN A 127 15.89 0.14 14.53
N ASP A 128 14.74 -0.54 14.43
CA ASP A 128 14.50 -1.63 13.50
C ASP A 128 13.55 -1.17 12.40
N ALA A 129 13.85 -1.50 11.13
CA ALA A 129 13.03 -1.12 9.98
C ALA A 129 11.59 -1.67 10.07
N LEU A 130 11.41 -2.90 10.57
CA LEU A 130 10.09 -3.50 10.77
C LEU A 130 9.29 -2.76 11.85
N LEU A 131 9.96 -2.28 12.90
CA LEU A 131 9.31 -1.54 13.98
C LEU A 131 8.99 -0.10 13.56
N ALA A 132 9.78 0.50 12.67
CA ALA A 132 9.47 1.79 12.06
C ALA A 132 8.20 1.71 11.19
N GLU A 133 8.01 0.63 10.43
CA GLU A 133 6.77 0.38 9.68
C GLU A 133 5.57 0.25 10.64
N ARG A 134 5.71 -0.50 11.74
CA ARG A 134 4.66 -0.59 12.78
C ARG A 134 4.31 0.75 13.41
N ALA A 135 5.29 1.65 13.59
CA ALA A 135 5.03 2.99 14.09
C ALA A 135 4.19 3.82 13.12
N ALA A 136 4.44 3.67 11.80
CA ALA A 136 3.63 4.31 10.77
C ALA A 136 2.20 3.76 10.77
N ASP A 137 2.04 2.44 10.92
CA ASP A 137 0.73 1.76 11.01
C ASP A 137 -0.08 2.23 12.23
N LEU A 138 0.56 2.33 13.41
CA LEU A 138 -0.07 2.88 14.61
C LEU A 138 -0.59 4.31 14.38
N ARG A 139 0.22 5.17 13.75
CA ARG A 139 -0.20 6.54 13.42
C ARG A 139 -1.33 6.56 12.38
N ASP A 140 -1.34 5.64 11.43
CA ASP A 140 -2.42 5.52 10.44
C ASP A 140 -3.76 5.20 11.10
N ILE A 141 -3.77 4.16 11.94
CA ILE A 141 -4.93 3.78 12.75
C ILE A 141 -5.36 4.93 13.66
N GLY A 142 -4.39 5.58 14.30
CA GLY A 142 -4.63 6.71 15.17
C GLY A 142 -5.40 7.83 14.48
N ARG A 143 -4.94 8.23 13.30
CA ARG A 143 -5.59 9.25 12.47
C ARG A 143 -6.98 8.83 12.00
N ARG A 144 -7.18 7.55 11.68
CA ARG A 144 -8.49 7.04 11.25
C ARG A 144 -9.53 7.15 12.37
N VAL A 145 -9.19 6.77 13.59
CA VAL A 145 -10.06 6.92 14.76
C VAL A 145 -10.28 8.40 15.09
N LEU A 146 -9.25 9.24 14.98
CA LEU A 146 -9.39 10.69 15.16
C LEU A 146 -10.37 11.31 14.15
N ALA A 147 -10.24 10.97 12.87
CA ALA A 147 -11.15 11.44 11.84
C ALA A 147 -12.61 11.03 12.14
N GLN A 148 -12.82 9.81 12.62
CA GLN A 148 -14.13 9.33 13.04
C GLN A 148 -14.67 10.12 14.24
N LEU A 149 -13.85 10.38 15.27
CA LEU A 149 -14.22 11.18 16.44
C LEU A 149 -14.63 12.61 16.08
N CYS A 150 -13.90 13.22 15.14
CA CYS A 150 -14.14 14.59 14.70
C CYS A 150 -15.19 14.69 13.57
N GLY A 151 -15.70 13.57 13.06
CA GLY A 151 -16.63 13.54 11.92
C GLY A 151 -16.04 14.11 10.62
N VAL A 152 -14.70 14.07 10.48
CA VAL A 152 -14.01 14.57 9.29
C VAL A 152 -14.16 13.54 8.19
N GLN A 153 -14.84 13.93 7.11
CA GLN A 153 -14.92 13.10 5.92
C GLN A 153 -13.68 13.27 5.05
N THR A 154 -13.17 12.15 4.52
CA THR A 154 -12.09 12.15 3.55
C THR A 154 -12.53 12.87 2.26
N PRO A 155 -11.63 13.61 1.58
CA PRO A 155 -11.96 14.23 0.30
C PRO A 155 -12.51 13.22 -0.70
N ALA A 156 -13.56 13.61 -1.44
CA ALA A 156 -14.11 12.80 -2.50
C ALA A 156 -13.06 12.58 -3.60
N GLU A 157 -12.94 11.35 -4.06
CA GLU A 157 -12.09 11.01 -5.19
C GLU A 157 -12.68 11.56 -6.50
N PRO A 158 -11.83 11.95 -7.48
CA PRO A 158 -12.31 12.33 -8.80
C PRO A 158 -13.10 11.20 -9.49
N ASP A 159 -14.12 11.59 -10.27
CA ASP A 159 -14.89 10.64 -11.10
C ASP A 159 -14.12 10.14 -12.34
N GLN A 160 -13.06 10.86 -12.73
CA GLN A 160 -12.21 10.55 -13.87
C GLN A 160 -10.87 9.95 -13.44
N PRO A 161 -10.17 9.19 -14.31
CA PRO A 161 -8.87 8.64 -13.97
C PRO A 161 -7.86 9.70 -13.52
N TYR A 162 -7.11 9.44 -12.45
CA TYR A 162 -6.19 10.39 -11.84
C TYR A 162 -4.89 9.74 -11.34
N VAL A 163 -3.87 10.57 -11.11
CA VAL A 163 -2.65 10.17 -10.41
C VAL A 163 -2.76 10.61 -8.97
N LEU A 164 -2.77 9.65 -8.05
CA LEU A 164 -2.80 9.93 -6.61
C LEU A 164 -1.42 10.41 -6.16
N VAL A 165 -1.37 11.58 -5.53
CA VAL A 165 -0.14 12.17 -4.99
C VAL A 165 -0.28 12.32 -3.49
N MET A 166 0.57 11.66 -2.71
CA MET A 166 0.50 11.65 -1.24
C MET A 166 1.89 11.74 -0.62
N ASP A 167 1.98 12.06 0.68
CA ASP A 167 3.26 12.00 1.40
C ASP A 167 3.75 10.55 1.46
N GLU A 168 2.87 9.67 1.92
CA GLU A 168 2.99 8.22 1.92
C GLU A 168 1.58 7.63 1.78
N VAL A 169 1.45 6.45 1.18
CA VAL A 169 0.16 5.74 1.12
C VAL A 169 0.12 4.76 2.27
N GLY A 170 -0.73 5.05 3.25
CA GLY A 170 -1.00 4.16 4.38
C GLY A 170 -2.04 3.10 4.00
N PRO A 171 -2.16 2.02 4.79
CA PRO A 171 -3.13 0.96 4.51
C PRO A 171 -4.56 1.47 4.43
N SER A 172 -4.95 2.44 5.27
CA SER A 172 -6.28 3.03 5.20
C SER A 172 -6.58 3.72 3.87
N ASP A 173 -5.57 4.26 3.19
CA ASP A 173 -5.70 4.90 1.88
C ASP A 173 -5.94 3.86 0.80
N VAL A 174 -5.16 2.77 0.82
CA VAL A 174 -5.28 1.62 -0.09
C VAL A 174 -6.70 1.07 -0.15
N ALA A 175 -7.31 0.93 1.03
CA ALA A 175 -8.66 0.43 1.20
C ALA A 175 -9.73 1.18 0.40
N ARG A 176 -9.47 2.45 0.12
CA ARG A 176 -10.40 3.35 -0.57
C ARG A 176 -10.14 3.43 -2.06
N LEU A 177 -8.93 3.08 -2.50
CA LEU A 177 -8.54 3.16 -3.90
C LEU A 177 -9.47 2.32 -4.76
N ASP A 178 -10.05 2.96 -5.75
CA ASP A 178 -10.70 2.29 -6.87
C ASP A 178 -9.67 2.08 -7.99
N PRO A 179 -9.22 0.84 -8.25
CA PRO A 179 -8.22 0.57 -9.29
C PRO A 179 -8.70 0.98 -10.69
N ALA A 180 -10.01 1.14 -10.91
CA ALA A 180 -10.54 1.63 -12.18
C ALA A 180 -10.33 3.15 -12.39
N ARG A 181 -10.14 3.91 -11.31
CA ARG A 181 -9.97 5.38 -11.34
C ARG A 181 -8.55 5.82 -10.97
N VAL A 182 -7.83 5.06 -10.16
CA VAL A 182 -6.43 5.38 -9.82
C VAL A 182 -5.50 4.91 -10.94
N ALA A 183 -5.18 5.81 -11.86
CA ALA A 183 -4.31 5.51 -12.99
C ALA A 183 -2.86 5.30 -12.56
N GLY A 184 -2.40 5.96 -11.49
CA GLY A 184 -1.05 5.82 -10.95
C GLY A 184 -0.91 6.38 -9.54
N ILE A 185 0.15 5.97 -8.84
CA ILE A 185 0.46 6.40 -7.46
C ILE A 185 1.83 7.07 -7.41
N LEU A 186 1.91 8.23 -6.76
CA LEU A 186 3.12 8.99 -6.51
C LEU A 186 3.23 9.33 -5.03
N THR A 187 4.29 8.91 -4.35
CA THR A 187 4.56 9.33 -2.97
C THR A 187 5.80 10.18 -2.83
N ALA A 188 5.75 11.18 -1.96
CA ALA A 188 6.89 12.02 -1.63
C ALA A 188 7.98 11.24 -0.87
N ARG A 189 7.55 10.38 0.04
CA ARG A 189 8.38 9.52 0.91
C ARG A 189 8.12 8.05 0.59
N GLY A 190 8.82 7.16 1.30
CA GLY A 190 8.70 5.71 1.13
C GLY A 190 9.78 5.10 0.24
N GLY A 191 9.96 3.79 0.39
CA GLY A 191 10.93 3.00 -0.35
C GLY A 191 10.28 1.91 -1.20
N ALA A 192 11.10 1.18 -1.96
CA ALA A 192 10.62 0.10 -2.83
C ALA A 192 9.93 -1.04 -2.07
N THR A 193 10.09 -1.14 -0.75
CA THR A 193 9.45 -2.15 0.12
C THR A 193 8.25 -1.61 0.90
N ALA A 194 7.96 -0.31 0.83
CA ALA A 194 6.88 0.30 1.60
C ALA A 194 5.52 -0.28 1.19
N HIS A 195 4.53 -0.15 2.08
CA HIS A 195 3.15 -0.56 1.84
C HIS A 195 2.60 -0.04 0.51
N SER A 196 2.86 1.22 0.18
CA SER A 196 2.52 1.85 -1.10
C SER A 196 3.01 1.05 -2.32
N ALA A 197 4.24 0.54 -2.26
CA ALA A 197 4.85 -0.24 -3.33
C ALA A 197 4.31 -1.67 -3.43
N ILE A 198 4.05 -2.32 -2.28
CA ILE A 198 3.44 -3.64 -2.24
C ILE A 198 2.02 -3.59 -2.83
N VAL A 199 1.26 -2.59 -2.41
CA VAL A 199 -0.14 -2.41 -2.83
C VAL A 199 -0.23 -2.07 -4.30
N ALA A 200 0.56 -1.10 -4.77
CA ALA A 200 0.58 -0.73 -6.17
C ALA A 200 0.85 -1.93 -7.08
N ARG A 201 1.80 -2.79 -6.70
CA ARG A 201 2.08 -4.04 -7.41
C ARG A 201 0.93 -5.05 -7.35
N ALA A 202 0.33 -5.23 -6.19
CA ALA A 202 -0.81 -6.13 -6.02
C ALA A 202 -2.05 -5.68 -6.82
N LEU A 203 -2.23 -4.37 -7.02
CA LEU A 203 -3.33 -3.79 -7.80
C LEU A 203 -2.97 -3.57 -9.28
N GLY A 204 -1.73 -3.82 -9.70
CA GLY A 204 -1.27 -3.54 -11.06
C GLY A 204 -1.22 -2.06 -11.42
N ILE A 205 -1.20 -1.17 -10.43
CA ILE A 205 -1.20 0.29 -10.63
C ILE A 205 0.25 0.77 -10.75
N PRO A 206 0.64 1.48 -11.82
CA PRO A 206 1.99 2.04 -11.96
C PRO A 206 2.30 3.02 -10.83
N ALA A 207 3.48 2.89 -10.22
CA ALA A 207 3.80 3.69 -9.03
C ALA A 207 5.26 4.12 -8.90
N LEU A 208 5.44 5.32 -8.36
CA LEU A 208 6.71 5.91 -7.94
C LEU A 208 6.64 6.30 -6.47
N VAL A 209 7.72 6.04 -5.76
CA VAL A 209 7.86 6.40 -4.34
C VAL A 209 9.13 7.20 -4.11
N GLY A 210 9.18 7.96 -3.02
CA GLY A 210 10.36 8.75 -2.67
C GLY A 210 10.66 9.86 -3.69
N ALA A 211 9.64 10.49 -4.28
CA ALA A 211 9.83 11.56 -5.27
C ALA A 211 10.21 12.93 -4.65
N GLY A 212 10.27 13.02 -3.32
CA GLY A 212 10.58 14.23 -2.56
C GLY A 212 9.35 15.07 -2.25
N GLU A 213 9.39 15.79 -1.13
CA GLU A 213 8.25 16.59 -0.62
C GLU A 213 7.73 17.66 -1.59
N ALA A 214 8.57 18.11 -2.53
CA ALA A 214 8.20 19.12 -3.52
C ALA A 214 6.96 18.69 -4.35
N VAL A 215 6.77 17.39 -4.58
CA VAL A 215 5.61 16.90 -5.35
C VAL A 215 4.27 17.15 -4.65
N LEU A 216 4.26 17.34 -3.32
CA LEU A 216 3.06 17.67 -2.55
C LEU A 216 2.58 19.11 -2.79
N LEU A 217 3.44 19.95 -3.37
CA LEU A 217 3.14 21.34 -3.69
C LEU A 217 2.62 21.52 -5.12
N LEU A 218 2.48 20.43 -5.89
CA LEU A 218 1.90 20.48 -7.22
C LEU A 218 0.47 21.03 -7.18
N ALA A 219 0.11 21.81 -8.20
CA ALA A 219 -1.25 22.29 -8.32
C ALA A 219 -2.22 21.11 -8.57
N PRO A 220 -3.38 21.06 -7.90
CA PRO A 220 -4.41 20.07 -8.21
C PRO A 220 -4.78 20.12 -9.69
N GLY A 221 -4.83 18.94 -10.33
CA GLY A 221 -5.13 18.82 -11.75
C GLY A 221 -3.92 18.92 -12.69
N THR A 222 -2.71 19.22 -12.20
CA THR A 222 -1.49 19.21 -13.04
C THR A 222 -1.35 17.85 -13.73
N GLN A 223 -1.16 17.84 -15.05
CA GLN A 223 -0.99 16.61 -15.80
C GLN A 223 0.32 15.94 -15.41
N LEU A 224 0.26 14.67 -15.01
CA LEU A 224 1.43 13.86 -14.66
C LEU A 224 1.56 12.68 -15.61
N LEU A 225 2.80 12.33 -15.90
CA LEU A 225 3.18 11.09 -16.56
C LEU A 225 4.17 10.34 -15.67
N ILE A 226 3.76 9.15 -15.22
CA ILE A 226 4.56 8.23 -14.44
C ILE A 226 5.12 7.15 -15.37
N ASP A 227 6.43 7.03 -15.43
CA ASP A 227 7.16 5.87 -15.96
C ASP A 227 7.64 5.03 -14.77
N GLY A 228 6.75 4.15 -14.29
CA GLY A 228 7.00 3.28 -13.14
C GLY A 228 8.05 2.20 -13.40
N GLN A 229 8.46 2.01 -14.66
CA GLN A 229 9.52 1.07 -15.03
C GLN A 229 10.90 1.72 -14.93
N ARG A 230 11.05 2.98 -15.37
CA ARG A 230 12.33 3.70 -15.33
C ARG A 230 12.47 4.59 -14.10
N GLY A 231 11.45 4.69 -13.26
CA GLY A 231 11.48 5.49 -12.05
C GLY A 231 11.39 7.00 -12.32
N ARG A 232 10.65 7.43 -13.35
CA ARG A 232 10.64 8.84 -13.78
C ARG A 232 9.23 9.44 -13.73
N LEU A 233 9.12 10.60 -13.09
CA LEU A 233 7.94 11.44 -13.12
C LEU A 233 8.18 12.60 -14.08
N HIS A 234 7.26 12.82 -15.01
CA HIS A 234 7.22 14.01 -15.85
C HIS A 234 6.06 14.90 -15.39
N VAL A 235 6.37 16.15 -15.05
CA VAL A 235 5.39 17.13 -14.57
C VAL A 235 4.96 18.02 -15.73
N ALA A 236 3.64 18.13 -15.95
CA ALA A 236 3.04 18.84 -17.07
C ALA A 236 3.76 18.56 -18.41
N PRO A 237 3.87 17.27 -18.83
CA PRO A 237 4.56 16.91 -20.06
C PRO A 237 3.90 17.55 -21.28
N ASP A 238 4.72 17.87 -22.29
CA ASP A 238 4.22 18.33 -23.58
C ASP A 238 3.45 17.22 -24.32
N ALA A 239 2.69 17.63 -25.36
CA ALA A 239 1.87 16.73 -26.15
C ALA A 239 2.69 15.61 -26.81
N ASP A 240 3.92 15.93 -27.24
CA ASP A 240 4.81 14.96 -27.88
C ASP A 240 5.27 13.87 -26.89
N ALA A 241 5.59 14.24 -25.65
CA ALA A 241 5.94 13.32 -24.58
C ALA A 241 4.75 12.43 -24.20
N LEU A 242 3.55 13.00 -24.10
CA LEU A 242 2.32 12.25 -23.85
C LEU A 242 2.02 11.25 -24.97
N GLN A 243 2.16 11.66 -26.24
CA GLN A 243 1.92 10.79 -27.39
C GLN A 243 2.93 9.64 -27.44
N ARG A 244 4.22 9.91 -27.20
CA ARG A 244 5.25 8.87 -27.12
C ARG A 244 4.95 7.87 -26.00
N ALA A 245 4.66 8.36 -24.79
CA ALA A 245 4.36 7.50 -23.64
C ALA A 245 3.11 6.65 -23.85
N THR A 246 2.06 7.23 -24.46
CA THR A 246 0.83 6.50 -24.82
C THR A 246 1.14 5.40 -25.83
N SER A 247 1.91 5.70 -26.87
CA SER A 247 2.32 4.70 -27.88
C SER A 247 3.17 3.58 -27.27
N GLU A 248 4.08 3.92 -26.35
CA GLU A 248 4.89 2.93 -25.61
C GLU A 248 4.02 2.02 -24.72
N ARG A 249 3.02 2.60 -24.03
CA ARG A 249 2.07 1.86 -23.20
C ARG A 249 1.26 0.89 -24.05
N ASP A 250 0.63 1.38 -25.11
CA ASP A 250 -0.28 0.61 -25.95
C ASP A 250 0.48 -0.52 -26.69
N SER A 251 1.69 -0.24 -27.18
CA SER A 251 2.57 -1.25 -27.77
C SER A 251 2.99 -2.34 -26.77
N ARG A 252 3.22 -1.97 -25.50
CA ARG A 252 3.53 -2.95 -24.46
C ARG A 252 2.32 -3.79 -24.09
N GLU A 253 1.15 -3.18 -23.96
CA GLU A 253 -0.10 -3.90 -23.70
C GLU A 253 -0.40 -4.91 -24.81
N GLN A 254 -0.26 -4.52 -26.08
CA GLN A 254 -0.39 -5.43 -27.22
C GLN A 254 0.60 -6.61 -27.16
N ARG A 255 1.86 -6.36 -26.78
CA ARG A 255 2.86 -7.43 -26.61
C ARG A 255 2.52 -8.37 -25.46
N LEU A 256 2.00 -7.85 -24.35
CA LEU A 256 1.58 -8.66 -23.20
C LEU A 256 0.36 -9.51 -23.55
N LEU A 257 -0.61 -8.96 -24.29
CA LEU A 257 -1.76 -9.69 -24.82
C LEU A 257 -1.32 -10.83 -25.73
N ALA A 258 -0.47 -10.56 -26.72
CA ALA A 258 0.06 -11.58 -27.62
C ALA A 258 0.84 -12.67 -26.87
N ALA A 259 1.67 -12.29 -25.89
CA ALA A 259 2.39 -13.25 -25.05
C ALA A 259 1.42 -14.10 -24.20
N SER A 260 0.35 -13.50 -23.66
CA SER A 260 -0.68 -14.21 -22.90
C SER A 260 -1.44 -15.22 -23.76
N GLU A 261 -1.73 -14.90 -25.02
CA GLU A 261 -2.36 -15.83 -25.96
C GLU A 261 -1.46 -17.04 -26.26
N GLN A 262 -0.13 -16.85 -26.25
CA GLN A 262 0.87 -17.86 -26.53
C GLN A 262 1.46 -18.51 -25.27
N ARG A 263 0.93 -18.22 -24.08
CA ARG A 263 1.56 -18.61 -22.80
C ARG A 263 1.77 -20.11 -22.61
N HIS A 264 1.01 -20.96 -23.31
CA HIS A 264 1.15 -22.42 -23.27
C HIS A 264 2.01 -23.01 -24.40
N GLU A 265 2.58 -22.16 -25.28
CA GLU A 265 3.51 -22.62 -26.30
C GLU A 265 4.89 -22.92 -25.68
N PRO A 266 5.63 -23.92 -26.19
CA PRO A 266 6.98 -24.21 -25.70
C PRO A 266 7.93 -23.02 -25.83
N ALA A 267 8.74 -22.76 -24.81
CA ALA A 267 9.73 -21.69 -24.87
C ALA A 267 10.93 -22.11 -25.74
N VAL A 268 10.94 -21.66 -27.00
CA VAL A 268 11.98 -22.00 -28.00
C VAL A 268 12.62 -20.73 -28.55
N THR A 269 13.95 -20.68 -28.57
CA THR A 269 14.71 -19.57 -29.15
C THR A 269 14.57 -19.53 -30.67
N VAL A 270 14.94 -18.40 -31.29
CA VAL A 270 14.87 -18.20 -32.75
C VAL A 270 15.72 -19.20 -33.56
N ASP A 271 16.75 -19.81 -32.94
CA ASP A 271 17.61 -20.84 -33.51
C ASP A 271 17.19 -22.28 -33.11
N GLY A 272 16.04 -22.44 -32.45
CA GLY A 272 15.41 -23.73 -32.19
C GLY A 272 15.81 -24.42 -30.88
N HIS A 273 16.47 -23.71 -29.95
CA HIS A 273 16.81 -24.26 -28.65
C HIS A 273 15.63 -24.12 -27.68
N GLY A 274 15.12 -25.25 -27.18
CA GLY A 274 14.10 -25.26 -26.14
C GLY A 274 14.70 -24.95 -24.77
N VAL A 275 14.01 -24.14 -23.98
CA VAL A 275 14.34 -23.83 -22.59
C VAL A 275 13.12 -24.11 -21.73
N GLU A 276 13.34 -24.62 -20.52
CA GLU A 276 12.24 -24.87 -19.58
C GLU A 276 11.94 -23.60 -18.79
N VAL A 277 10.65 -23.27 -18.64
CA VAL A 277 10.19 -22.09 -17.89
C VAL A 277 9.33 -22.54 -16.71
N PHE A 278 9.94 -22.52 -15.52
CA PHE A 278 9.27 -22.91 -14.30
C PHE A 278 8.93 -21.73 -13.39
N ALA A 279 7.84 -21.86 -12.64
CA ALA A 279 7.42 -20.86 -11.66
C ALA A 279 8.12 -21.07 -10.31
N ASN A 280 8.29 -19.96 -9.59
CA ASN A 280 8.72 -19.94 -8.20
C ASN A 280 7.51 -19.63 -7.31
N ILE A 281 7.17 -20.52 -6.39
CA ILE A 281 5.99 -20.37 -5.52
C ILE A 281 6.37 -20.41 -4.04
N GLY A 282 5.59 -19.69 -3.23
CA GLY A 282 5.73 -19.65 -1.77
C GLY A 282 4.65 -20.38 -1.00
N GLU A 283 3.54 -20.74 -1.65
CA GLU A 283 2.41 -21.44 -1.04
C GLU A 283 1.73 -22.33 -2.07
N SER A 284 1.12 -23.43 -1.61
CA SER A 284 0.46 -24.42 -2.48
C SER A 284 -0.67 -23.83 -3.33
N LYS A 285 -1.32 -22.76 -2.86
CA LYS A 285 -2.36 -22.04 -3.61
C LYS A 285 -1.84 -21.35 -4.88
N GLY A 286 -0.53 -21.09 -4.99
CA GLY A 286 0.08 -20.44 -6.14
C GLY A 286 0.17 -21.30 -7.40
N VAL A 287 -0.04 -22.62 -7.28
CA VAL A 287 0.17 -23.59 -8.37
C VAL A 287 -0.84 -23.41 -9.49
N ALA A 288 -2.12 -23.24 -9.16
CA ALA A 288 -3.17 -23.05 -10.17
C ALA A 288 -2.90 -21.81 -11.03
N ASN A 289 -2.43 -20.72 -10.43
CA ASN A 289 -2.04 -19.51 -11.16
C ASN A 289 -0.80 -19.78 -12.03
N ALA A 290 0.22 -20.48 -11.52
CA ALA A 290 1.40 -20.83 -12.30
C ALA A 290 1.04 -21.63 -13.57
N VAL A 291 0.16 -22.63 -13.43
CA VAL A 291 -0.34 -23.43 -14.57
C VAL A 291 -1.14 -22.56 -15.52
N GLU A 292 -2.05 -21.71 -15.00
CA GLU A 292 -2.84 -20.79 -15.82
C GLU A 292 -1.96 -19.82 -16.62
N GLN A 293 -0.83 -19.37 -16.04
CA GLN A 293 0.16 -18.52 -16.69
C GLN A 293 1.11 -19.27 -17.64
N GLY A 294 0.97 -20.60 -17.78
CA GLY A 294 1.73 -21.40 -18.72
C GLY A 294 3.11 -21.87 -18.22
N ALA A 295 3.34 -21.88 -16.91
CA ALA A 295 4.55 -22.48 -16.37
C ALA A 295 4.61 -23.98 -16.68
N GLU A 296 5.76 -24.46 -17.13
CA GLU A 296 6.00 -25.87 -17.47
C GLU A 296 6.21 -26.75 -16.22
N GLY A 297 6.20 -26.13 -15.04
CA GLY A 297 6.45 -26.78 -13.75
C GLY A 297 6.78 -25.78 -12.65
N ILE A 298 7.09 -26.30 -11.45
CA ILE A 298 7.58 -25.52 -10.32
C ILE A 298 9.09 -25.76 -10.16
N GLY A 299 9.88 -24.70 -10.34
CA GLY A 299 11.35 -24.76 -10.24
C GLY A 299 11.84 -24.49 -8.82
N LEU A 300 11.02 -23.80 -8.04
CA LEU A 300 11.29 -23.51 -6.63
C LEU A 300 9.99 -23.46 -5.83
N LEU A 301 9.87 -24.34 -4.85
CA LEU A 301 8.90 -24.24 -3.77
C LEU A 301 9.61 -23.76 -2.50
N ARG A 302 9.31 -22.53 -2.05
CA ARG A 302 9.89 -21.97 -0.82
C ARG A 302 9.21 -22.55 0.41
N THR A 303 9.78 -23.59 0.98
CA THR A 303 9.18 -24.30 2.12
C THR A 303 9.23 -23.50 3.42
N GLU A 304 10.10 -22.51 3.55
CA GLU A 304 10.22 -21.70 4.78
C GLU A 304 8.91 -20.97 5.10
N LEU A 305 8.15 -20.57 4.07
CA LEU A 305 6.86 -19.91 4.22
C LEU A 305 5.79 -20.84 4.81
N ILE A 306 5.91 -22.15 4.59
CA ILE A 306 5.04 -23.16 5.22
C ILE A 306 5.30 -23.18 6.73
N PHE A 307 6.56 -23.13 7.14
CA PHE A 307 6.93 -23.09 8.56
C PHE A 307 6.50 -21.77 9.22
N MET A 308 6.65 -20.64 8.52
CA MET A 308 6.23 -19.33 9.04
C MET A 308 4.71 -19.18 9.16
N ALA A 309 3.93 -19.91 8.36
CA ALA A 309 2.47 -19.89 8.43
C ALA A 309 1.89 -20.63 9.64
N HIS A 310 2.71 -21.33 10.42
CA HIS A 310 2.29 -22.11 11.59
C HIS A 310 2.92 -21.56 12.87
N SER A 311 2.14 -21.51 13.96
CA SER A 311 2.61 -21.04 15.27
C SER A 311 3.63 -21.98 15.93
N GLN A 312 3.71 -23.23 15.45
CA GLN A 312 4.74 -24.20 15.78
C GLN A 312 5.21 -24.89 14.50
N ALA A 313 6.38 -25.53 14.54
CA ALA A 313 6.88 -26.26 13.39
C ALA A 313 5.84 -27.29 12.91
N PRO A 314 5.44 -27.26 11.62
CA PRO A 314 4.44 -28.16 11.08
C PRO A 314 4.94 -29.61 11.13
N ASP A 315 4.06 -30.53 11.51
CA ASP A 315 4.39 -31.95 11.51
C ASP A 315 4.52 -32.51 10.09
N GLU A 316 5.00 -33.75 10.00
CA GLU A 316 5.23 -34.43 8.72
C GLU A 316 3.93 -34.52 7.89
N ALA A 317 2.79 -34.83 8.53
CA ALA A 317 1.51 -34.96 7.85
C ALA A 317 1.05 -33.62 7.24
N THR A 318 1.27 -32.51 7.93
CA THR A 318 0.96 -31.17 7.43
C THR A 318 1.85 -30.81 6.24
N GLN A 319 3.15 -31.07 6.34
CA GLN A 319 4.10 -30.84 5.25
C GLN A 319 3.76 -31.70 4.02
N GLU A 320 3.49 -32.99 4.22
CA GLU A 320 3.07 -33.91 3.16
C GLU A 320 1.81 -33.39 2.45
N ALA A 321 0.81 -32.93 3.20
CA ALA A 321 -0.43 -32.40 2.63
C ALA A 321 -0.21 -31.14 1.78
N GLU A 322 0.71 -30.27 2.18
CA GLU A 322 1.10 -29.08 1.39
C GLU A 322 1.85 -29.47 0.11
N TYR A 323 2.83 -30.37 0.20
CA TYR A 323 3.61 -30.83 -0.95
C TYR A 323 2.74 -31.60 -1.94
N ARG A 324 1.86 -32.46 -1.44
CA ARG A 324 0.89 -33.20 -2.25
C ARG A 324 -0.03 -32.25 -3.00
N ARG A 325 -0.54 -31.20 -2.37
CA ARG A 325 -1.32 -30.16 -3.06
C ARG A 325 -0.57 -29.48 -4.19
N VAL A 326 0.75 -29.30 -4.05
CA VAL A 326 1.57 -28.73 -5.13
C VAL A 326 1.69 -29.68 -6.30
N LEU A 327 2.01 -30.95 -6.02
CA LEU A 327 2.16 -31.98 -7.06
C LEU A 327 0.83 -32.26 -7.76
N ASP A 328 -0.25 -32.47 -7.01
CA ASP A 328 -1.59 -32.71 -7.56
C ASP A 328 -2.07 -31.52 -8.42
N GLY A 329 -1.70 -30.29 -8.05
CA GLY A 329 -2.07 -29.09 -8.79
C GLY A 329 -1.35 -28.91 -10.13
N LEU A 330 -0.27 -29.65 -10.39
CA LEU A 330 0.44 -29.66 -11.66
C LEU A 330 -0.17 -30.62 -12.70
N ASP A 331 -1.07 -31.51 -12.27
CA ASP A 331 -1.78 -32.48 -13.13
C ASP A 331 -0.82 -33.30 -14.03
N GLY A 332 0.31 -33.75 -13.47
CA GLY A 332 1.39 -34.47 -14.17
C GLY A 332 2.10 -35.51 -13.31
#